data_AF-A0A2S2PLV1-F1
#
_entry.id   AF-A0A2S2PLV1-F1
#
_cell.length_a   1.000
_cell.length_b   1.000
_cell.length_c   1.000
_cell.angle_alpha   90.00
_cell.angle_beta   90.00
_cell.angle_gamma   90.00
#
_symmetry.space_group_name_H-M   'P 1'
#
loop_
_entity.id
_entity.type
_entity.pdbx_description
1 polymer ?
#
loop_
_entity_poly.entity_id
_entity_poly.type
_entity_poly.pdbx_seq_one_letter_code
_entity_poly.pdbx_strand_id
1 'polypeptide(L)'
;TNTKYSKPTSPYKPHEAPPPIHYAADDGKHSLLQFAMYNFRHSSEKFDMLKSANGEINGSLKVIQNSKMKNDDWTWKEQLEMVKYTNVPISESLLKLDSELDALAIECFECVMRYMGDLPTTPEFTEVKCVYTILMHCHKFESLRDEVYCQLMKQTTNNKTETCQRGWRLLSIVAAYFTCSENLRPFLLKYLETAAYDKRRAFHGTANVCLQNLRKTLRYGGRKNVPSVEE
;
A
#
# COMPACT_ATOMS: atom_id res chain seq x y z
N THR A 1 -55.33 -44.56 4.59
CA THR A 1 -55.46 -43.31 5.37
C THR A 1 -54.26 -42.44 5.05
N ASN A 2 -54.40 -41.54 4.07
CA ASN A 2 -53.30 -40.71 3.56
C ASN A 2 -53.39 -39.33 4.23
N THR A 3 -52.66 -39.14 5.32
CA THR A 3 -52.58 -37.87 6.06
C THR A 3 -51.57 -36.95 5.40
N LYS A 4 -52.06 -35.80 4.92
CA LYS A 4 -51.27 -34.64 4.50
C LYS A 4 -50.45 -34.10 5.69
N TYR A 5 -49.16 -33.86 5.47
CA TYR A 5 -48.36 -32.98 6.31
C TYR A 5 -47.80 -31.84 5.44
N SER A 6 -48.36 -30.65 5.64
CA SER A 6 -47.86 -29.38 5.12
C SER A 6 -46.60 -28.97 5.89
N LYS A 7 -45.54 -28.55 5.20
CA LYS A 7 -44.39 -27.87 5.83
C LYS A 7 -44.55 -26.34 5.74
N PRO A 8 -44.17 -25.59 6.80
CA PRO A 8 -44.32 -24.14 6.87
C PRO A 8 -43.27 -23.41 6.02
N THR A 9 -43.69 -22.28 5.45
CA THR A 9 -42.85 -21.28 4.80
C THR A 9 -42.06 -20.49 5.85
N SER A 10 -40.73 -20.41 5.69
CA SER A 10 -39.85 -19.56 6.50
C SER A 10 -39.35 -18.39 5.64
N PRO A 11 -39.46 -17.12 6.08
CA PRO A 11 -38.96 -15.97 5.35
C PRO A 11 -37.55 -15.63 5.85
N TYR A 12 -36.54 -16.39 5.43
CA TYR A 12 -35.15 -15.99 5.61
C TYR A 12 -34.49 -15.87 4.24
N LYS A 13 -34.30 -14.63 3.78
CA LYS A 13 -33.38 -14.34 2.68
C LYS A 13 -31.96 -14.64 3.19
N PRO A 14 -31.17 -15.48 2.51
CA PRO A 14 -29.75 -15.60 2.82
C PRO A 14 -29.09 -14.23 2.57
N HIS A 15 -28.29 -13.76 3.52
CA HIS A 15 -27.34 -12.69 3.26
C HIS A 15 -26.49 -13.11 2.05
N GLU A 16 -26.52 -12.33 0.98
CA GLU A 16 -25.67 -12.55 -0.19
C GLU A 16 -24.21 -12.57 0.26
N ALA A 17 -23.52 -13.67 -0.02
CA ALA A 17 -22.07 -13.71 0.10
C ALA A 17 -21.47 -12.63 -0.81
N PRO A 18 -20.43 -11.91 -0.37
CA PRO A 18 -19.75 -10.96 -1.24
C PRO A 18 -19.32 -11.67 -2.55
N PRO A 19 -19.40 -10.99 -3.70
CA PRO A 19 -19.13 -11.61 -4.99
C PRO A 19 -17.73 -12.22 -5.03
N PRO A 20 -17.56 -13.36 -5.71
CA PRO A 20 -16.28 -14.05 -5.78
C PRO A 20 -15.23 -13.13 -6.42
N ILE A 21 -14.17 -12.86 -5.65
CA ILE A 21 -12.98 -12.18 -6.15
C ILE A 21 -12.38 -13.08 -7.22
N HIS A 22 -12.49 -12.67 -8.49
CA HIS A 22 -11.75 -13.28 -9.57
C HIS A 22 -10.25 -13.02 -9.35
N TYR A 23 -9.56 -13.98 -8.74
CA TYR A 23 -8.10 -14.02 -8.73
C TYR A 23 -7.62 -14.24 -10.17
N ALA A 24 -7.32 -13.15 -10.88
CA ALA A 24 -6.54 -13.23 -12.09
C ALA A 24 -5.17 -13.84 -11.75
N ALA A 25 -4.71 -14.80 -12.56
CA ALA A 25 -3.43 -15.45 -12.38
C ALA A 25 -2.29 -14.42 -12.30
N ASP A 26 -1.49 -14.53 -11.24
CA ASP A 26 -0.36 -13.67 -10.86
C ASP A 26 0.78 -13.73 -11.89
N ASP A 27 1.02 -12.62 -12.61
CA ASP A 27 2.16 -12.42 -13.52
C ASP A 27 3.36 -11.70 -12.86
N GLY A 28 3.27 -11.43 -11.54
CA GLY A 28 4.40 -11.01 -10.71
C GLY A 28 4.90 -9.58 -10.87
N LYS A 29 4.13 -8.65 -11.47
CA LYS A 29 4.66 -7.30 -11.78
C LYS A 29 4.11 -6.14 -10.93
N HIS A 30 3.01 -6.30 -10.20
CA HIS A 30 2.24 -5.14 -9.74
C HIS A 30 1.61 -5.26 -8.34
N SER A 31 2.35 -5.74 -7.33
CA SER A 31 1.77 -5.94 -5.99
C SER A 31 1.31 -4.63 -5.34
N LEU A 32 2.10 -3.55 -5.39
CA LEU A 32 1.66 -2.25 -4.85
C LEU A 32 0.57 -1.62 -5.72
N LEU A 33 0.68 -1.70 -7.04
CA LEU A 33 -0.31 -1.11 -7.95
C LEU A 33 -1.70 -1.72 -7.73
N GLN A 34 -1.77 -3.06 -7.67
CA GLN A 34 -3.02 -3.75 -7.39
C GLN A 34 -3.60 -3.33 -6.04
N PHE A 35 -2.79 -3.24 -5.00
CA PHE A 35 -3.25 -2.76 -3.69
C PHE A 35 -3.77 -1.32 -3.75
N ALA A 36 -3.00 -0.43 -4.38
CA ALA A 36 -3.33 0.98 -4.53
C ALA A 36 -4.64 1.19 -5.29
N MET A 37 -4.91 0.38 -6.31
CA MET A 37 -6.14 0.48 -7.11
C MET A 37 -7.41 0.39 -6.25
N TYR A 38 -7.38 -0.36 -5.15
CA TYR A 38 -8.55 -0.56 -4.27
C TYR A 38 -8.47 0.22 -2.95
N ASN A 39 -7.28 0.59 -2.50
CA ASN A 39 -7.09 1.11 -1.14
C ASN A 39 -6.56 2.55 -1.11
N PHE A 40 -5.98 3.06 -2.19
CA PHE A 40 -5.53 4.46 -2.21
C PHE A 40 -6.72 5.39 -2.43
N ARG A 41 -6.76 6.49 -1.68
CA ARG A 41 -7.84 7.50 -1.67
C ARG A 41 -8.28 7.90 -3.08
N HIS A 42 -7.33 8.39 -3.87
CA HIS A 42 -7.57 8.89 -5.23
C HIS A 42 -8.01 7.81 -6.22
N SER A 43 -7.64 6.54 -5.97
CA SER A 43 -8.05 5.44 -6.82
C SER A 43 -9.51 5.06 -6.56
N SER A 44 -9.89 4.90 -5.28
CA SER A 44 -11.26 4.53 -4.91
C SER A 44 -12.27 5.53 -5.46
N GLU A 45 -11.99 6.83 -5.32
CA GLU A 45 -12.88 7.90 -5.79
C GLU A 45 -13.09 7.85 -7.31
N LYS A 46 -12.04 7.57 -8.09
CA LYS A 46 -12.13 7.45 -9.55
C LYS A 46 -12.85 6.17 -9.99
N PHE A 47 -12.59 5.05 -9.32
CA PHE A 47 -13.32 3.79 -9.56
C PHE A 47 -14.80 3.92 -9.23
N ASP A 48 -15.14 4.63 -8.15
CA ASP A 48 -16.52 4.86 -7.76
C ASP A 48 -17.21 5.88 -8.68
N MET A 49 -16.51 6.92 -9.15
CA MET A 49 -17.00 7.79 -10.23
C MET A 49 -17.27 7.01 -11.53
N LEU A 50 -16.43 6.03 -11.88
CA LEU A 50 -16.66 5.15 -13.04
C LEU A 50 -17.92 4.30 -12.90
N LYS A 51 -18.30 3.94 -11.67
CA LYS A 51 -19.55 3.21 -11.36
C LYS A 51 -20.78 4.13 -11.38
N SER A 52 -20.62 5.45 -11.30
CA SER A 52 -21.71 6.38 -11.00
C SER A 52 -22.11 7.32 -12.14
N ALA A 53 -21.75 7.06 -13.40
CA ALA A 53 -22.34 7.82 -14.51
C ALA A 53 -23.79 7.39 -14.84
N ASN A 54 -24.14 6.11 -14.68
CA ASN A 54 -25.45 5.59 -15.11
C ASN A 54 -26.08 4.56 -14.16
N GLY A 55 -25.41 4.14 -13.08
CA GLY A 55 -25.97 3.18 -12.11
C GLY A 55 -26.26 1.76 -12.64
N GLU A 56 -25.95 1.45 -13.90
CA GLU A 56 -26.12 0.11 -14.46
C GLU A 56 -24.84 -0.72 -14.30
N ILE A 57 -24.98 -1.87 -13.65
CA ILE A 57 -23.95 -2.91 -13.57
C ILE A 57 -24.22 -3.90 -14.71
N ASN A 58 -23.66 -3.65 -15.89
CA ASN A 58 -23.62 -4.68 -16.93
C ASN A 58 -22.35 -5.51 -16.79
N GLY A 59 -22.44 -6.53 -15.94
CA GLY A 59 -21.55 -7.68 -15.99
C GLY A 59 -21.74 -8.40 -17.33
N SER A 60 -20.95 -8.00 -18.33
CA SER A 60 -20.57 -8.85 -19.46
C SER A 60 -19.45 -8.19 -20.26
N LEU A 61 -18.38 -8.95 -20.48
CA LEU A 61 -17.18 -8.67 -21.26
C LEU A 61 -17.42 -8.33 -22.76
N LYS A 62 -18.60 -7.85 -23.17
CA LYS A 62 -19.04 -7.82 -24.57
C LYS A 62 -19.40 -6.45 -25.15
N VAL A 63 -19.02 -5.33 -24.52
CA VAL A 63 -19.06 -4.00 -25.16
C VAL A 63 -17.65 -3.43 -25.30
N ILE A 64 -16.72 -4.25 -25.83
CA ILE A 64 -15.41 -3.80 -26.30
C ILE A 64 -15.22 -4.33 -27.72
N GLN A 65 -16.17 -3.98 -28.60
CA GLN A 65 -15.98 -4.17 -30.03
C GLN A 65 -16.64 -3.01 -30.76
N ASN A 66 -16.02 -1.84 -30.65
CA ASN A 66 -16.02 -0.73 -31.61
C ASN A 66 -15.92 0.63 -30.91
N SER A 67 -14.74 0.93 -30.40
CA SER A 67 -14.13 2.24 -30.62
C SER A 67 -12.64 2.13 -30.30
N LYS A 68 -11.81 2.55 -31.25
CA LYS A 68 -10.39 2.80 -31.00
C LYS A 68 -10.31 3.98 -30.01
N MET A 69 -10.40 3.70 -28.72
CA MET A 69 -10.20 4.73 -27.70
C MET A 69 -8.70 4.96 -27.52
N LYS A 70 -8.21 6.08 -28.07
CA LYS A 70 -6.94 6.74 -27.69
C LYS A 70 -6.97 7.28 -26.23
N ASN A 71 -7.69 6.62 -25.32
CA ASN A 71 -7.94 7.09 -23.94
C ASN A 71 -7.29 6.19 -22.86
N ASP A 72 -6.68 5.07 -23.25
CA ASP A 72 -6.01 4.15 -22.31
C ASP A 72 -4.65 4.70 -21.82
N ASP A 73 -3.93 5.49 -22.61
CA ASP A 73 -2.59 5.98 -22.21
C ASP A 73 -2.64 6.93 -21.01
N TRP A 74 -3.73 7.69 -20.85
CA TRP A 74 -3.91 8.63 -19.74
C TRP A 74 -4.20 7.89 -18.42
N THR A 75 -5.04 6.84 -18.45
CA THR A 75 -5.43 6.09 -17.24
C THR A 75 -4.32 5.21 -16.70
N TRP A 76 -3.57 4.53 -17.56
CA TRP A 76 -2.42 3.70 -17.13
C TRP A 76 -1.30 4.54 -16.53
N LYS A 77 -1.01 5.71 -17.13
CA LYS A 77 0.03 6.60 -16.61
C LYS A 77 -0.31 7.09 -15.20
N GLU A 78 -1.51 7.61 -14.99
CA GLU A 78 -1.98 8.06 -13.67
C GLU A 78 -1.95 6.93 -12.62
N GLN A 79 -2.36 5.71 -13.01
CA GLN A 79 -2.32 4.55 -12.14
C GLN A 79 -0.89 4.22 -11.68
N LEU A 80 0.09 4.31 -12.59
CA LEU A 80 1.50 4.13 -12.26
C LEU A 80 2.06 5.29 -11.41
N GLU A 81 1.60 6.53 -11.63
CA GLU A 81 2.01 7.69 -10.82
C GLU A 81 1.67 7.49 -9.33
N MET A 82 0.56 6.82 -9.01
CA MET A 82 0.17 6.57 -7.62
C MET A 82 1.24 5.78 -6.84
N VAL A 83 1.91 4.85 -7.50
CA VAL A 83 2.75 3.85 -6.84
C VAL A 83 4.24 3.99 -7.15
N LYS A 84 4.63 4.85 -8.07
CA LYS A 84 6.04 5.13 -8.35
C LYS A 84 6.57 6.29 -7.51
N TYR A 85 7.89 6.37 -7.44
CA TYR A 85 8.63 7.44 -6.80
C TYR A 85 8.19 8.84 -7.24
N THR A 86 8.14 9.76 -6.28
CA THR A 86 7.96 11.20 -6.49
C THR A 86 9.03 11.97 -5.73
N ASN A 87 9.48 13.08 -6.31
CA ASN A 87 10.34 14.06 -5.67
C ASN A 87 9.55 15.26 -5.10
N VAL A 88 8.22 15.16 -5.08
CA VAL A 88 7.30 16.18 -4.55
C VAL A 88 6.60 15.61 -3.31
N PRO A 89 6.48 16.39 -2.21
CA PRO A 89 5.69 15.99 -1.05
C PRO A 89 4.25 15.66 -1.40
N ILE A 90 3.66 14.69 -0.70
CA ILE A 90 2.22 14.45 -0.77
C ILE A 90 1.47 15.53 0.02
N SER A 91 0.28 15.90 -0.45
CA SER A 91 -0.62 16.83 0.25
C SER A 91 -1.70 16.14 1.08
N GLU A 92 -1.84 14.82 0.93
CA GLU A 92 -2.85 13.97 1.55
C GLU A 92 -2.26 12.58 1.77
N SER A 93 -2.79 11.79 2.70
CA SER A 93 -2.35 10.39 2.87
C SER A 93 -2.66 9.54 1.64
N LEU A 94 -1.83 8.51 1.38
CA LEU A 94 -2.07 7.58 0.28
C LEU A 94 -3.34 6.76 0.54
N LEU A 95 -3.49 6.24 1.75
CA LEU A 95 -4.67 5.54 2.23
C LEU A 95 -5.75 6.52 2.69
N LYS A 96 -7.00 6.05 2.82
CA LYS A 96 -8.07 6.85 3.41
C LYS A 96 -7.97 6.79 4.94
N LEU A 97 -7.54 7.89 5.56
CA LEU A 97 -7.38 8.05 7.00
C LEU A 97 -8.28 9.17 7.54
N ASP A 98 -8.53 9.15 8.85
CA ASP A 98 -9.17 10.27 9.57
C ASP A 98 -8.27 11.51 9.55
N SER A 99 -8.85 12.71 9.73
CA SER A 99 -8.14 13.99 9.52
C SER A 99 -6.88 14.16 10.39
N GLU A 100 -6.90 13.68 11.64
CA GLU A 100 -5.71 13.71 12.51
C GLU A 100 -4.58 12.82 11.95
N LEU A 101 -4.93 11.62 11.47
CA LEU A 101 -3.95 10.66 10.93
C LEU A 101 -3.46 11.06 9.53
N ASP A 102 -4.28 11.75 8.74
CA ASP A 102 -3.91 12.31 7.44
C ASP A 102 -2.75 13.32 7.59
N ALA A 103 -2.84 14.23 8.56
CA ALA A 103 -1.75 15.17 8.86
C ALA A 103 -0.45 14.45 9.30
N LEU A 104 -0.55 13.42 10.13
CA LEU A 104 0.61 12.63 10.56
C LEU A 104 1.20 11.80 9.41
N ALA A 105 0.38 11.32 8.47
CA ALA A 105 0.84 10.63 7.28
C ALA A 105 1.64 11.53 6.35
N ILE A 106 1.21 12.79 6.18
CA ILE A 106 1.94 13.81 5.42
C ILE A 106 3.29 14.09 6.09
N GLU A 107 3.33 14.27 7.41
CA GLU A 107 4.58 14.44 8.16
C GLU A 107 5.51 13.23 8.03
N CYS A 108 4.96 12.00 8.06
CA CYS A 108 5.74 10.79 7.81
C CYS A 108 6.37 10.79 6.42
N PHE A 109 5.63 11.17 5.38
CA PHE A 109 6.15 11.21 4.01
C PHE A 109 7.26 12.24 3.86
N GLU A 110 7.07 13.41 4.45
CA GLU A 110 8.09 14.45 4.55
C GLU A 110 9.36 13.97 5.28
N CYS A 111 9.20 13.21 6.37
CA CYS A 111 10.31 12.58 7.07
C CYS A 111 11.02 11.52 6.20
N VAL A 112 10.27 10.72 5.43
CA VAL A 112 10.83 9.77 4.46
C VAL A 112 11.67 10.51 3.43
N MET A 113 11.13 11.58 2.83
CA MET A 113 11.85 12.35 1.82
C MET A 113 13.12 13.02 2.37
N ARG A 114 13.07 13.60 3.59
CA ARG A 114 14.26 14.16 4.26
C ARG A 114 15.30 13.09 4.57
N TYR A 115 14.87 11.93 5.09
CA TYR A 115 15.75 10.79 5.30
C TYR A 115 16.31 10.23 4.00
N MET A 116 15.62 10.38 2.87
CA MET A 116 16.15 9.97 1.56
C MET A 116 17.09 11.03 0.97
N GLY A 117 16.97 12.29 1.38
CA GLY A 117 17.70 13.42 0.81
C GLY A 117 16.97 14.05 -0.37
N ASP A 118 15.69 13.72 -0.56
CA ASP A 118 14.81 14.33 -1.56
C ASP A 118 14.24 15.68 -1.05
N LEU A 119 14.28 15.91 0.27
CA LEU A 119 14.02 17.19 0.92
C LEU A 119 15.19 17.58 1.84
N PRO A 120 15.46 18.89 2.03
CA PRO A 120 16.49 19.34 2.96
C PRO A 120 16.13 19.01 4.41
N THR A 121 17.09 18.52 5.16
CA THR A 121 17.02 18.38 6.62
C THR A 121 17.11 19.75 7.30
N THR A 122 16.51 19.87 8.48
CA THR A 122 16.61 21.07 9.35
C THR A 122 17.07 20.65 10.74
N PRO A 123 17.45 21.58 11.65
CA PRO A 123 17.74 21.23 13.04
C PRO A 123 16.57 20.52 13.76
N GLU A 124 15.33 20.83 13.37
CA GLU A 124 14.11 20.20 13.86
C GLU A 124 13.91 18.80 13.25
N PHE A 125 14.32 18.62 11.99
CA PHE A 125 14.19 17.37 11.24
C PHE A 125 15.54 16.90 10.67
N THR A 126 16.41 16.45 11.56
CA THR A 126 17.61 15.69 11.20
C THR A 126 17.22 14.28 10.75
N GLU A 127 18.12 13.56 10.09
CA GLU A 127 17.85 12.18 9.63
C GLU A 127 17.40 11.26 10.77
N VAL A 128 18.06 11.34 11.92
CA VAL A 128 17.73 10.56 13.12
C VAL A 128 16.34 10.95 13.64
N LYS A 129 16.04 12.25 13.71
CA LYS A 129 14.72 12.73 14.14
C LYS A 129 13.62 12.28 13.18
N CYS A 130 13.85 12.28 11.86
CA CYS A 130 12.89 11.76 10.89
C CYS A 130 12.58 10.27 11.13
N VAL A 131 13.60 9.44 11.36
CA VAL A 131 13.38 8.02 11.69
C VAL A 131 12.60 7.90 13.00
N TYR A 132 13.00 8.65 14.02
CA TYR A 132 12.33 8.64 15.33
C TYR A 132 10.85 9.03 15.22
N THR A 133 10.52 10.12 14.51
CA THR A 133 9.14 10.58 14.28
C THR A 133 8.30 9.50 13.62
N ILE A 134 8.80 8.87 12.54
CA ILE A 134 8.10 7.77 11.86
C ILE A 134 7.84 6.60 12.82
N LEU A 135 8.86 6.20 13.59
CA LEU A 135 8.72 5.07 14.52
C LEU A 135 7.73 5.39 15.65
N MET A 136 7.74 6.61 16.19
CA MET A 136 6.81 7.03 17.24
C MET A 136 5.36 7.06 16.75
N HIS A 137 5.11 7.59 15.56
CA HIS A 137 3.78 7.63 14.97
C HIS A 137 3.24 6.23 14.69
N CYS A 138 4.03 5.36 14.09
CA CYS A 138 3.66 3.95 13.83
C CYS A 138 3.48 3.12 15.11
N HIS A 139 4.16 3.49 16.20
CA HIS A 139 3.97 2.86 17.51
C HIS A 139 2.63 3.26 18.11
N LYS A 140 2.31 4.57 18.07
CA LYS A 140 1.08 5.13 18.65
C LYS A 140 -0.17 4.77 17.84
N PHE A 141 -0.08 4.74 16.51
CA PHE A 141 -1.21 4.56 15.61
C PHE A 141 -0.96 3.44 14.60
N GLU A 142 -1.64 2.31 14.78
CA GLU A 142 -1.47 1.14 13.92
C GLU A 142 -1.83 1.41 12.45
N SER A 143 -2.83 2.25 12.18
CA SER A 143 -3.22 2.64 10.83
C SER A 143 -2.10 3.32 10.04
N LEU A 144 -1.15 3.99 10.71
CA LEU A 144 -0.01 4.63 10.05
C LEU A 144 1.05 3.62 9.60
N ARG A 145 1.04 2.38 10.10
CA ARG A 145 2.00 1.35 9.68
C ARG A 145 1.82 1.01 8.20
N ASP A 146 0.58 0.75 7.79
CA ASP A 146 0.25 0.43 6.40
C ASP A 146 0.50 1.62 5.48
N GLU A 147 0.15 2.83 5.93
CA GLU A 147 0.45 4.07 5.22
C GLU A 147 1.95 4.24 4.96
N VAL A 148 2.78 4.15 6.02
CA VAL A 148 4.24 4.28 5.90
C VAL A 148 4.84 3.18 5.03
N TYR A 149 4.34 1.94 5.11
CA TYR A 149 4.75 0.89 4.18
C TYR A 149 4.43 1.25 2.73
N CYS A 150 3.22 1.76 2.45
CA CYS A 150 2.83 2.20 1.11
C CYS A 150 3.71 3.35 0.61
N GLN A 151 4.00 4.34 1.46
CA GLN A 151 4.86 5.48 1.16
C GLN A 151 6.30 5.03 0.83
N LEU A 152 6.87 4.12 1.63
CA LEU A 152 8.21 3.58 1.39
C LEU A 152 8.27 2.75 0.12
N MET A 153 7.30 1.85 -0.09
CA MET A 153 7.20 1.09 -1.33
C MET A 153 7.05 2.02 -2.54
N LYS A 154 6.29 3.12 -2.42
CA LYS A 154 6.19 4.15 -3.45
C LYS A 154 7.56 4.78 -3.75
N GLN A 155 8.26 5.28 -2.73
CA GLN A 155 9.56 5.93 -2.89
C GLN A 155 10.69 5.00 -3.38
N THR A 156 10.54 3.68 -3.24
CA THR A 156 11.49 2.69 -3.80
C THR A 156 11.06 2.12 -5.16
N THR A 157 9.84 2.38 -5.61
CA THR A 157 9.32 1.88 -6.89
C THR A 157 9.73 2.77 -8.05
N ASN A 158 10.50 2.20 -8.99
CA ASN A 158 11.04 2.91 -10.16
C ASN A 158 11.85 4.17 -9.80
N ASN A 159 12.42 4.20 -8.60
CA ASN A 159 13.36 5.23 -8.20
C ASN A 159 14.76 4.90 -8.75
N LYS A 160 15.22 5.74 -9.68
CA LYS A 160 16.53 5.61 -10.35
C LYS A 160 17.57 6.61 -9.83
N THR A 161 17.24 7.36 -8.77
CA THR A 161 18.18 8.30 -8.14
C THR A 161 19.07 7.56 -7.14
N GLU A 162 20.15 8.22 -6.73
CA GLU A 162 21.04 7.74 -5.66
C GLU A 162 20.33 7.68 -4.29
N THR A 163 19.21 8.38 -4.11
CA THR A 163 18.45 8.41 -2.84
C THR A 163 17.67 7.12 -2.58
N CYS A 164 17.43 6.30 -3.60
CA CYS A 164 16.68 5.04 -3.50
C CYS A 164 17.25 4.07 -2.46
N GLN A 165 18.59 3.99 -2.33
CA GLN A 165 19.22 3.13 -1.34
C GLN A 165 18.80 3.50 0.08
N ARG A 166 18.61 4.79 0.38
CA ARG A 166 18.18 5.27 1.68
C ARG A 166 16.71 4.89 1.94
N GLY A 167 15.85 4.96 0.92
CA GLY A 167 14.47 4.44 1.02
C GLY A 167 14.42 2.97 1.44
N TRP A 168 15.25 2.12 0.83
CA TRP A 168 15.36 0.71 1.23
C TRP A 168 15.91 0.51 2.65
N ARG A 169 16.87 1.34 3.08
CA ARG A 169 17.37 1.30 4.47
C ARG A 169 16.28 1.67 5.46
N LEU A 170 15.50 2.71 5.19
CA LEU A 170 14.38 3.10 6.04
C LEU A 170 13.31 2.02 6.12
N LEU A 171 12.97 1.41 4.97
CA LEU A 171 12.07 0.25 4.93
C LEU A 171 12.57 -0.92 5.76
N SER A 172 13.88 -1.17 5.77
CA SER A 172 14.47 -2.22 6.61
C SER A 172 14.31 -1.96 8.11
N ILE A 173 14.35 -0.68 8.51
CA ILE A 173 14.12 -0.23 9.89
C ILE A 173 12.65 -0.48 10.22
N VAL A 174 11.71 0.08 9.46
CA VAL A 174 10.26 -0.08 9.71
C VAL A 174 9.87 -1.57 9.77
N ALA A 175 10.39 -2.40 8.87
CA ALA A 175 10.19 -3.85 8.84
C ALA A 175 10.68 -4.59 10.10
N ALA A 176 11.66 -4.03 10.83
CA ALA A 176 12.14 -4.59 12.09
C ALA A 176 11.30 -4.20 13.31
N TYR A 177 10.48 -3.15 13.20
CA TYR A 177 9.66 -2.63 14.31
C TYR A 177 8.19 -3.02 14.22
N PHE A 178 7.62 -3.05 13.01
CA PHE A 178 6.17 -3.12 12.87
C PHE A 178 5.73 -4.22 11.91
N THR A 179 4.64 -4.90 12.28
CA THR A 179 3.85 -5.68 11.33
C THR A 179 3.03 -4.73 10.44
N CYS A 180 2.49 -5.26 9.35
CA CYS A 180 1.42 -4.62 8.57
C CYS A 180 0.08 -5.34 8.83
N SER A 181 -1.01 -4.76 8.36
CA SER A 181 -2.32 -5.40 8.41
C SER A 181 -2.36 -6.68 7.58
N GLU A 182 -3.35 -7.54 7.85
CA GLU A 182 -3.63 -8.72 7.01
C GLU A 182 -3.97 -8.34 5.56
N ASN A 183 -4.55 -7.15 5.34
CA ASN A 183 -4.91 -6.66 4.01
C ASN A 183 -3.66 -6.31 3.18
N LEU A 184 -2.69 -5.60 3.77
CA LEU A 184 -1.47 -5.20 3.07
C LEU A 184 -0.44 -6.35 2.98
N ARG A 185 -0.41 -7.26 3.95
CA ARG A 185 0.60 -8.33 4.08
C ARG A 185 0.93 -9.08 2.79
N PRO A 186 -0.02 -9.66 2.03
CA PRO A 186 0.33 -10.41 0.82
C PRO A 186 1.04 -9.54 -0.23
N PHE A 187 0.64 -8.27 -0.35
CA PHE A 187 1.22 -7.33 -1.32
C PHE A 187 2.61 -6.85 -0.91
N LEU A 188 2.82 -6.57 0.38
CA LEU A 188 4.11 -6.19 0.94
C LEU A 188 5.12 -7.34 0.84
N LEU A 189 4.72 -8.57 1.19
CA LEU A 189 5.58 -9.75 1.05
C LEU A 189 5.98 -9.97 -0.41
N LYS A 190 5.02 -9.95 -1.34
CA LYS A 190 5.30 -10.11 -2.77
C LYS A 190 6.23 -9.02 -3.30
N TYR A 191 6.06 -7.76 -2.85
CA TYR A 191 6.93 -6.64 -3.23
C TYR A 191 8.37 -6.89 -2.81
N LEU A 192 8.57 -7.24 -1.53
CA LEU A 192 9.88 -7.51 -0.96
C LEU A 192 10.53 -8.75 -1.59
N GLU A 193 9.79 -9.84 -1.80
CA GLU A 193 10.28 -11.05 -2.46
C GLU A 193 10.73 -10.79 -3.90
N THR A 194 9.92 -10.05 -4.67
CA THR A 194 10.25 -9.67 -6.05
C THR A 194 11.53 -8.83 -6.12
N ALA A 195 11.70 -7.90 -5.17
CA ALA A 195 12.90 -7.08 -5.09
C ALA A 195 14.13 -7.87 -4.58
N ALA A 196 13.95 -8.74 -3.58
CA ALA A 196 15.01 -9.49 -2.91
C ALA A 196 15.58 -10.62 -3.77
N TYR A 197 14.74 -11.32 -4.53
CA TYR A 197 15.13 -12.53 -5.25
C TYR A 197 15.61 -12.27 -6.68
N ASP A 198 15.32 -11.11 -7.27
CA ASP A 198 15.91 -10.70 -8.54
C ASP A 198 17.30 -10.09 -8.33
N LYS A 199 18.33 -10.92 -8.43
CA LYS A 199 19.75 -10.52 -8.27
C LYS A 199 20.21 -9.45 -9.27
N ARG A 200 19.45 -9.18 -10.34
CA ARG A 200 19.76 -8.11 -11.31
C ARG A 200 19.36 -6.73 -10.79
N ARG A 201 18.51 -6.65 -9.76
CA ARG A 201 18.11 -5.37 -9.15
C ARG A 201 19.23 -4.85 -8.26
N ALA A 202 19.54 -3.56 -8.40
CA ALA A 202 20.60 -2.89 -7.65
C ALA A 202 20.51 -3.08 -6.13
N PHE A 203 19.29 -3.11 -5.58
CA PHE A 203 19.05 -3.13 -4.14
C PHE A 203 18.57 -4.50 -3.59
N HIS A 204 18.76 -5.59 -4.33
CA HIS A 204 18.24 -6.91 -3.93
C HIS A 204 18.74 -7.36 -2.54
N GLY A 205 19.99 -7.04 -2.19
CA GLY A 205 20.58 -7.35 -0.88
C GLY A 205 19.85 -6.65 0.27
N THR A 206 19.65 -5.34 0.17
CA THR A 206 18.89 -4.56 1.18
C THR A 206 17.42 -4.98 1.22
N ALA A 207 16.81 -5.25 0.06
CA ALA A 207 15.44 -5.75 0.00
C ALA A 207 15.29 -7.11 0.71
N ASN A 208 16.29 -8.00 0.59
CA ASN A 208 16.30 -9.26 1.34
C ASN A 208 16.39 -9.00 2.86
N VAL A 209 17.16 -8.01 3.31
CA VAL A 209 17.17 -7.60 4.74
C VAL A 209 15.78 -7.15 5.18
N CYS A 210 15.09 -6.31 4.40
CA CYS A 210 13.70 -5.91 4.68
C CYS A 210 12.78 -7.13 4.81
N LEU A 211 12.88 -8.08 3.88
CA LEU A 211 12.07 -9.30 3.87
C LEU A 211 12.31 -10.17 5.11
N GLN A 212 13.58 -10.37 5.48
CA GLN A 212 13.92 -11.16 6.68
C GLN A 212 13.46 -10.47 7.96
N ASN A 213 13.61 -9.14 8.05
CA ASN A 213 13.11 -8.36 9.18
C ASN A 213 11.59 -8.49 9.30
N LEU A 214 10.85 -8.29 8.21
CA LEU A 214 9.40 -8.40 8.21
C LEU A 214 8.94 -9.81 8.63
N ARG A 215 9.55 -10.87 8.10
CA ARG A 215 9.23 -12.26 8.49
C ARG A 215 9.48 -12.53 9.97
N LYS A 216 10.58 -12.02 10.53
CA LYS A 216 10.86 -12.12 11.97
C LYS A 216 9.83 -11.36 12.79
N THR A 217 9.52 -10.13 12.41
CA THR A 217 8.52 -9.27 13.06
C THR A 217 7.14 -9.90 13.06
N LEU A 218 6.71 -10.49 11.93
CA LEU A 218 5.44 -11.21 11.83
C LEU A 218 5.40 -12.46 12.73
N ARG A 219 6.53 -13.13 12.93
CA ARG A 219 6.60 -14.39 13.72
C ARG A 219 6.76 -14.18 15.21
N TYR A 220 7.53 -13.17 15.62
CA TYR A 220 7.97 -12.99 17.01
C TYR A 220 7.55 -11.65 17.62
N GLY A 221 6.86 -10.81 16.85
CA GLY A 221 6.66 -9.40 17.19
C GLY A 221 7.88 -8.56 16.82
N GLY A 222 7.67 -7.25 16.66
CA GLY A 222 8.70 -6.30 16.30
C GLY A 222 9.53 -5.81 17.49
N ARG A 223 10.58 -5.04 17.20
CA ARG A 223 11.38 -4.36 18.23
C ARG A 223 10.50 -3.43 19.07
N LYS A 224 10.69 -3.46 20.39
CA LYS A 224 9.87 -2.70 21.35
C LYS A 224 10.43 -1.32 21.71
N ASN A 225 11.76 -1.14 21.61
CA ASN A 225 12.44 0.09 22.00
C ASN A 225 12.81 0.89 20.75
N VAL A 226 12.23 2.07 20.57
CA VAL A 226 12.65 3.02 19.55
C VAL A 226 14.05 3.53 19.91
N PRO A 227 15.02 3.64 18.98
CA PRO A 227 16.35 4.16 19.29
C PRO A 227 16.23 5.59 19.81
N SER A 228 16.98 5.94 20.86
CA SER A 228 16.96 7.28 21.41
C SER A 228 17.66 8.26 20.45
N VAL A 229 17.23 9.52 20.42
CA VAL A 229 17.83 10.58 19.59
C VAL A 229 19.25 10.96 20.08
N GLU A 230 19.70 10.41 21.20
CA GLU A 230 20.97 10.70 21.87
C GLU A 230 22.13 9.76 21.45
N GLU A 231 21.93 8.86 20.49
CA GLU A 231 22.98 8.01 19.89
C GLU A 231 23.32 8.40 18.44
#